data_AF-A0A7S0WKG3-F1
#
_entry.id   AF-A0A7S0WKG3-F1
#
_cell.length_a   1.000
_cell.length_b   1.000
_cell.length_c   1.000
_cell.angle_alpha   90.00
_cell.angle_beta   90.00
_cell.angle_gamma   90.00
#
_symmetry.space_group_name_H-M   'P 1'
#
loop_
_entity.id
_entity.type
_entity.pdbx_description
1 polymer ?
#
loop_
_entity_poly.entity_id
_entity_poly.type
_entity_poly.pdbx_seq_one_letter_code
_entity_poly.pdbx_strand_id
1 'polypeptide(L)'
;EDNDERGMIDASGAQTTTRVDDDDDDAKTRLLRADKVDELATLMHTERYKRITRDVDEALAKMASKAAKGAEDERVGVVDESAYKLVVECNALTVEVDNDIAVVHQFIRDKYRAKFPELESLVLHPIDYARVVKAIGNEMDMTNVELDGVLPSATIMVVSVTGSTTNGEPLSENDLNKTLAACERAFELDAAKQKMFNYVASRMAHTAPNLSAVLGSD
;
A
#
# COMPACT_ATOMS: atom_id res chain seq x y z
N GLU A 1 -44.89 14.60 -32.41
CA GLU A 1 -44.35 15.69 -31.58
C GLU A 1 -42.97 15.25 -31.16
N ASP A 2 -42.04 15.75 -31.95
CA ASP A 2 -40.64 15.38 -32.04
C ASP A 2 -39.86 15.90 -30.83
N ASN A 3 -38.97 15.08 -30.29
CA ASN A 3 -37.98 15.50 -29.29
C ASN A 3 -36.62 15.61 -29.98
N ASP A 4 -36.15 16.84 -30.14
CA ASP A 4 -34.92 17.26 -30.81
C ASP A 4 -33.66 16.77 -30.07
N GLU A 5 -32.98 15.75 -30.60
CA GLU A 5 -31.56 15.51 -30.35
C GLU A 5 -30.74 16.28 -31.41
N ARG A 6 -30.41 17.54 -31.12
CA ARG A 6 -29.47 18.32 -31.95
C ARG A 6 -28.03 17.92 -31.66
N GLY A 7 -27.57 16.87 -32.35
CA GLY A 7 -26.14 16.65 -32.59
C GLY A 7 -25.58 17.71 -33.55
N MET A 8 -24.63 18.52 -33.09
CA MET A 8 -23.82 19.38 -33.96
C MET A 8 -22.82 18.51 -34.72
N ILE A 9 -23.03 18.38 -36.04
CA ILE A 9 -22.11 17.78 -37.00
C ILE A 9 -21.19 18.87 -37.55
N ASP A 10 -19.88 18.76 -37.30
CA ASP A 10 -18.88 19.57 -38.01
C ASP A 10 -18.57 18.97 -39.39
N ALA A 11 -18.11 19.84 -40.30
CA ALA A 11 -17.96 19.58 -41.72
C ALA A 11 -16.59 18.99 -42.10
N SER A 12 -16.04 18.09 -41.29
CA SER A 12 -14.91 17.27 -41.69
C SER A 12 -15.18 15.82 -41.28
N GLY A 13 -15.41 14.94 -42.26
CA GLY A 13 -15.81 13.54 -42.05
C GLY A 13 -14.71 12.65 -41.44
N ALA A 14 -14.11 13.07 -40.34
CA ALA A 14 -13.26 12.25 -39.49
C ALA A 14 -14.08 11.80 -38.28
N GLN A 15 -14.46 10.51 -38.24
CA GLN A 15 -14.87 9.88 -37.01
C GLN A 15 -13.73 10.00 -36.00
N THR A 16 -13.87 10.88 -35.02
CA THR A 16 -13.05 10.80 -33.81
C THR A 16 -13.53 9.59 -33.04
N THR A 17 -12.95 8.43 -33.37
CA THR A 17 -12.95 7.29 -32.47
C THR A 17 -12.14 7.71 -31.25
N THR A 18 -12.82 8.15 -30.20
CA THR A 18 -12.25 8.09 -28.85
C THR A 18 -11.93 6.64 -28.59
N ARG A 19 -10.66 6.26 -28.77
CA ARG A 19 -10.09 5.04 -28.21
C ARG A 19 -10.23 5.17 -26.70
N VAL A 20 -11.23 4.50 -26.14
CA VAL A 20 -11.23 4.19 -24.73
C VAL A 20 -10.18 3.09 -24.59
N ASP A 21 -9.15 3.35 -23.80
CA ASP A 21 -8.02 2.46 -23.61
C ASP A 21 -8.48 1.09 -23.05
N ASP A 22 -8.53 0.08 -23.92
CA ASP A 22 -8.95 -1.31 -23.58
C ASP A 22 -7.97 -2.03 -22.61
N ASP A 23 -6.84 -1.41 -22.25
CA ASP A 23 -5.82 -2.02 -21.39
C ASP A 23 -6.20 -1.99 -19.89
N ASP A 24 -7.02 -1.03 -19.44
CA ASP A 24 -7.40 -0.90 -18.01
C ASP A 24 -8.44 -1.95 -17.58
N ASP A 25 -9.31 -2.38 -18.50
CA ASP A 25 -10.37 -3.35 -18.20
C ASP A 25 -9.80 -4.77 -17.96
N ASP A 26 -8.70 -5.13 -18.63
CA ASP A 26 -8.07 -6.45 -18.48
C ASP A 26 -7.40 -6.61 -17.11
N ALA A 27 -6.71 -5.57 -16.63
CA ALA A 27 -6.06 -5.56 -15.31
C ALA A 27 -7.09 -5.63 -14.16
N LYS A 28 -8.15 -4.83 -14.25
CA LYS A 28 -9.25 -4.85 -13.26
C LYS A 28 -9.99 -6.18 -13.26
N THR A 29 -10.23 -6.74 -14.44
CA THR A 29 -10.87 -8.06 -14.57
C THR A 29 -10.01 -9.18 -13.99
N ARG A 30 -8.68 -9.12 -14.15
CA ARG A 30 -7.74 -10.06 -13.51
C ARG A 30 -7.75 -9.93 -11.99
N LEU A 31 -7.78 -8.70 -11.46
CA LEU A 31 -7.87 -8.46 -10.02
C LEU A 31 -9.11 -9.09 -9.39
N LEU A 32 -10.27 -8.90 -10.04
CA LEU A 32 -11.55 -9.43 -9.56
C LEU A 32 -11.62 -10.96 -9.61
N ARG A 33 -10.90 -11.57 -10.57
CA ARG A 33 -10.82 -13.02 -10.75
C ARG A 33 -9.69 -13.67 -9.95
N ALA A 34 -8.79 -12.89 -9.35
CA ALA A 34 -7.72 -13.44 -8.53
C ALA A 34 -8.33 -14.18 -7.34
N ASP A 35 -8.26 -15.51 -7.41
CA ASP A 35 -8.75 -16.37 -6.33
C ASP A 35 -7.78 -16.41 -5.16
N LYS A 36 -6.51 -16.09 -5.42
CA LYS A 36 -5.41 -16.10 -4.45
C LYS A 36 -4.77 -14.73 -4.37
N VAL A 37 -4.66 -14.23 -3.14
CA VAL A 37 -3.95 -12.98 -2.82
C VAL A 37 -2.49 -13.01 -3.30
N ASP A 38 -1.88 -14.20 -3.33
CA ASP A 38 -0.51 -14.41 -3.81
C ASP A 38 -0.31 -14.07 -5.30
N GLU A 39 -1.37 -14.14 -6.11
CA GLU A 39 -1.32 -13.78 -7.53
C GLU A 39 -1.32 -12.26 -7.75
N LEU A 40 -1.75 -11.48 -6.74
CA LEU A 40 -1.82 -10.02 -6.80
C LEU A 40 -0.50 -9.36 -6.40
N ALA A 41 0.18 -9.90 -5.38
CA ALA A 41 1.40 -9.33 -4.80
C ALA A 41 2.64 -10.19 -5.14
N THR A 42 2.86 -10.38 -6.45
CA THR A 42 3.89 -11.29 -6.98
C THR A 42 5.32 -10.88 -6.62
N LEU A 43 5.55 -9.61 -6.27
CA LEU A 43 6.87 -9.07 -5.96
C LEU A 43 7.57 -9.87 -4.87
N MET A 44 6.84 -10.27 -3.82
CA MET A 44 7.46 -10.97 -2.69
C MET A 44 7.91 -12.40 -3.01
N HIS A 45 7.39 -12.99 -4.08
CA HIS A 45 7.83 -14.29 -4.55
C HIS A 45 9.08 -14.21 -5.41
N THR A 46 9.46 -13.02 -5.89
CA THR A 46 10.66 -12.82 -6.69
C THR A 46 11.93 -13.05 -5.87
N GLU A 47 12.92 -13.71 -6.48
CA GLU A 47 14.22 -13.92 -5.84
C GLU A 47 14.95 -12.59 -5.55
N ARG A 48 14.67 -11.56 -6.34
CA ARG A 48 15.20 -10.21 -6.11
C ARG A 48 14.67 -9.62 -4.80
N TYR A 49 13.36 -9.65 -4.58
CA TYR A 49 12.77 -9.17 -3.33
C TYR A 49 13.34 -9.93 -2.12
N LYS A 50 13.34 -11.27 -2.16
CA LYS A 50 13.85 -12.10 -1.05
C LYS A 50 15.30 -11.79 -0.72
N ARG A 51 16.15 -11.66 -1.75
CA ARG A 51 17.56 -11.32 -1.58
C ARG A 51 17.72 -9.96 -0.90
N ILE A 52 17.09 -8.92 -1.43
CA ILE A 52 17.24 -7.55 -0.91
C ILE A 52 16.74 -7.47 0.53
N THR A 53 15.55 -7.99 0.84
CA THR A 53 14.99 -7.96 2.20
C THR A 53 15.88 -8.71 3.20
N ARG A 54 16.44 -9.87 2.81
CA ARG A 54 17.41 -10.60 3.65
C ARG A 54 18.69 -9.79 3.89
N ASP A 55 19.25 -9.21 2.83
CA ASP A 55 20.49 -8.44 2.92
C ASP A 55 20.30 -7.18 3.80
N VAL A 56 19.11 -6.56 3.74
CA VAL A 56 18.67 -5.48 4.63
C VAL A 56 18.58 -5.94 6.09
N ASP A 57 17.88 -7.06 6.35
CA ASP A 57 17.74 -7.61 7.70
C ASP A 57 19.12 -7.94 8.32
N GLU A 58 20.01 -8.55 7.55
CA GLU A 58 21.39 -8.80 7.98
C GLU A 58 22.17 -7.52 8.27
N ALA A 59 22.02 -6.50 7.43
CA ALA A 59 22.72 -5.24 7.59
C ALA A 59 22.23 -4.47 8.83
N LEU A 60 20.91 -4.43 9.07
CA LEU A 60 20.32 -3.84 10.26
C LEU A 60 20.75 -4.57 11.54
N ALA A 61 20.79 -5.91 11.52
CA ALA A 61 21.28 -6.70 12.66
C ALA A 61 22.76 -6.43 12.95
N LYS A 62 23.61 -6.34 11.91
CA LYS A 62 25.02 -5.99 12.04
C LYS A 62 25.18 -4.59 12.65
N MET A 63 24.39 -3.60 12.22
CA MET A 63 24.41 -2.24 12.78
C MET A 63 23.99 -2.20 14.25
N ALA A 64 22.89 -2.86 14.61
CA ALA A 64 22.42 -2.93 15.99
C ALA A 64 23.48 -3.57 16.92
N SER A 65 24.15 -4.63 16.45
CA SER A 65 25.22 -5.28 17.20
C SER A 65 26.47 -4.40 17.39
N LYS A 66 26.78 -3.52 16.43
CA LYS A 66 27.88 -2.56 16.52
C LYS A 66 27.55 -1.43 17.50
N ALA A 67 26.33 -0.91 17.46
CA ALA A 67 25.86 0.11 18.39
C ALA A 67 25.89 -0.39 19.85
N ALA A 68 25.50 -1.65 20.10
CA ALA A 68 25.51 -2.25 21.44
C ALA A 68 26.93 -2.49 22.00
N LYS A 69 27.95 -2.59 21.15
CA LYS A 69 29.35 -2.85 21.56
C LYS A 69 30.15 -1.58 21.86
N GLY A 70 29.55 -0.39 21.74
CA GLY A 70 30.21 0.88 22.10
C GLY A 70 31.51 1.14 21.35
N ALA A 71 31.69 0.56 20.16
CA ALA A 71 32.93 0.70 19.39
C ALA A 71 33.07 2.14 18.89
N GLU A 72 34.05 2.85 19.44
CA GLU A 72 34.47 4.19 19.03
C GLU A 72 34.95 4.19 17.57
N ASP A 73 34.43 5.16 16.81
CA ASP A 73 35.00 5.79 15.61
C ASP A 73 36.13 5.03 14.88
N GLU A 74 35.78 3.99 14.13
CA GLU A 74 36.63 3.59 13.00
C GLU A 74 36.34 4.56 11.86
N ARG A 75 37.14 5.62 11.83
CA ARG A 75 37.13 6.66 10.80
C ARG A 75 37.06 6.06 9.40
N VAL A 76 35.98 6.45 8.74
CA VAL A 76 35.66 6.38 7.31
C VAL A 76 36.91 6.47 6.43
N GLY A 77 37.18 5.40 5.68
CA GLY A 77 38.17 5.39 4.60
C GLY A 77 37.78 4.53 3.39
N VAL A 78 36.79 3.65 3.53
CA VAL A 78 36.26 2.87 2.42
C VAL A 78 34.80 3.23 2.28
N VAL A 79 34.44 3.88 1.17
CA VAL A 79 33.05 3.95 0.73
C VAL A 79 32.59 2.50 0.62
N ASP A 80 31.68 2.07 1.49
CA ASP A 80 31.11 0.72 1.45
C ASP A 80 30.25 0.65 0.18
N GLU A 81 30.91 0.38 -0.96
CA GLU A 81 30.30 0.34 -2.28
C GLU A 81 29.18 -0.70 -2.33
N SER A 82 29.30 -1.76 -1.51
CA SER A 82 28.24 -2.74 -1.30
C SER A 82 27.03 -2.14 -0.58
N ALA A 83 27.24 -1.33 0.47
CA ALA A 83 26.13 -0.64 1.13
C ALA A 83 25.45 0.39 0.24
N TYR A 84 26.21 1.14 -0.56
CA TYR A 84 25.63 2.09 -1.52
C TYR A 84 24.77 1.38 -2.57
N LYS A 85 25.26 0.26 -3.13
CA LYS A 85 24.47 -0.58 -4.05
C LYS A 85 23.17 -1.06 -3.39
N LEU A 86 23.23 -1.53 -2.14
CA LEU A 86 22.04 -1.98 -1.42
C LEU A 86 21.04 -0.84 -1.16
N VAL A 87 21.51 0.39 -0.88
CA VAL A 87 20.63 1.57 -0.75
C VAL A 87 19.89 1.87 -2.07
N VAL A 88 20.59 1.85 -3.20
CA VAL A 88 19.97 2.05 -4.52
C VAL A 88 18.96 0.95 -4.82
N GLU A 89 19.29 -0.32 -4.54
CA GLU A 89 18.37 -1.46 -4.71
C GLU A 89 17.12 -1.33 -3.81
N CYS A 90 17.27 -0.89 -2.56
CA CYS A 90 16.16 -0.66 -1.64
C CYS A 90 15.21 0.43 -2.13
N ASN A 91 15.75 1.55 -2.63
CA ASN A 91 14.93 2.64 -3.17
C ASN A 91 14.11 2.18 -4.38
N ALA A 92 14.75 1.44 -5.31
CA ALA A 92 14.04 0.87 -6.45
C ALA A 92 12.95 -0.12 -6.00
N LEU A 93 13.28 -1.02 -5.07
CA LEU A 93 12.35 -2.02 -4.57
C LEU A 93 11.17 -1.39 -3.80
N THR A 94 11.39 -0.26 -3.11
CA THR A 94 10.34 0.46 -2.38
C THR A 94 9.23 0.96 -3.31
N VAL A 95 9.59 1.45 -4.50
CA VAL A 95 8.61 1.88 -5.51
C VAL A 95 7.77 0.69 -6.01
N GLU A 96 8.40 -0.47 -6.20
CA GLU A 96 7.69 -1.69 -6.59
C GLU A 96 6.77 -2.18 -5.47
N VAL A 97 7.20 -2.09 -4.20
CA VAL A 97 6.35 -2.41 -3.04
C VAL A 97 5.14 -1.47 -2.98
N ASP A 98 5.30 -0.18 -3.25
CA ASP A 98 4.20 0.77 -3.30
C ASP A 98 3.18 0.44 -4.39
N ASN A 99 3.64 -0.02 -5.56
CA ASN A 99 2.75 -0.49 -6.62
C ASN A 99 1.97 -1.73 -6.19
N ASP A 100 2.62 -2.72 -5.57
CA ASP A 100 1.94 -3.92 -5.05
C ASP A 100 0.93 -3.54 -3.93
N ILE A 101 1.25 -2.60 -3.04
CA ILE A 101 0.31 -2.08 -2.03
C ILE A 101 -0.91 -1.45 -2.70
N ALA A 102 -0.72 -0.66 -3.76
CA ALA A 102 -1.82 -0.04 -4.49
C ALA A 102 -2.73 -1.09 -5.15
N VAL A 103 -2.15 -2.14 -5.73
CA VAL A 103 -2.88 -3.26 -6.32
C VAL A 103 -3.67 -4.02 -5.25
N VAL A 104 -3.04 -4.36 -4.13
CA VAL A 104 -3.71 -5.05 -3.01
C VAL A 104 -4.83 -4.18 -2.44
N HIS A 105 -4.62 -2.87 -2.30
CA HIS A 105 -5.64 -1.93 -1.84
C HIS A 105 -6.86 -1.89 -2.77
N GLN A 106 -6.65 -1.87 -4.08
CA GLN A 106 -7.74 -1.93 -5.05
C GLN A 106 -8.56 -3.22 -4.89
N PHE A 107 -7.89 -4.36 -4.69
CA PHE A 107 -8.56 -5.63 -4.43
C PHE A 107 -9.40 -5.62 -3.15
N ILE A 108 -8.84 -5.11 -2.04
CA ILE A 108 -9.57 -4.99 -0.76
C ILE A 108 -10.80 -4.10 -0.96
N ARG A 109 -10.64 -2.94 -1.63
CA ARG A 109 -11.75 -2.02 -1.92
C ARG A 109 -12.85 -2.69 -2.72
N ASP A 110 -12.51 -3.33 -3.84
CA ASP A 110 -13.50 -3.93 -4.73
C ASP A 110 -14.32 -5.03 -4.03
N LYS A 111 -13.67 -5.83 -3.18
CA LYS A 111 -14.34 -6.86 -2.38
C LYS A 111 -15.18 -6.26 -1.24
N TYR A 112 -14.61 -5.33 -0.48
CA TYR A 112 -15.25 -4.78 0.71
C TYR A 112 -16.37 -3.77 0.40
N ARG A 113 -16.41 -3.26 -0.83
CA ARG A 113 -17.47 -2.35 -1.31
C ARG A 113 -18.87 -2.91 -1.15
N ALA A 114 -19.07 -4.22 -1.24
CA ALA A 114 -20.38 -4.84 -1.03
C ALA A 114 -20.90 -4.64 0.41
N LYS A 115 -19.98 -4.56 1.39
CA LYS A 115 -20.31 -4.37 2.79
C LYS A 115 -20.31 -2.91 3.22
N PHE A 116 -19.31 -2.13 2.80
CA PHE A 116 -19.18 -0.75 3.25
C PHE A 116 -18.68 0.13 2.11
N PRO A 117 -19.54 0.47 1.13
CA PRO A 117 -19.15 1.18 -0.08
C PRO A 117 -18.62 2.58 0.20
N GLU A 118 -19.09 3.26 1.25
CA GLU A 118 -18.67 4.62 1.57
C GLU A 118 -17.23 4.70 2.12
N LEU A 119 -16.70 3.60 2.68
CA LEU A 119 -15.40 3.57 3.34
C LEU A 119 -14.26 4.05 2.42
N GLU A 120 -14.36 3.78 1.12
CA GLU A 120 -13.34 4.18 0.13
C GLU A 120 -13.18 5.70 0.00
N SER A 121 -14.23 6.46 0.31
CA SER A 121 -14.22 7.92 0.30
C SER A 121 -13.79 8.52 1.64
N LEU A 122 -13.91 7.75 2.73
CA LEU A 122 -13.61 8.18 4.09
C LEU A 122 -12.13 7.96 4.44
N VAL A 123 -11.54 6.87 3.97
CA VAL A 123 -10.16 6.48 4.28
C VAL A 123 -9.39 6.29 2.98
N LEU A 124 -8.61 7.30 2.61
CA LEU A 124 -7.87 7.33 1.34
C LEU A 124 -6.53 6.59 1.39
N HIS A 125 -5.92 6.51 2.58
CA HIS A 125 -4.59 5.91 2.73
C HIS A 125 -4.71 4.36 2.71
N PRO A 126 -3.99 3.67 1.80
CA PRO A 126 -4.15 2.22 1.60
C PRO A 126 -4.01 1.35 2.84
N ILE A 127 -2.99 1.64 3.67
CA ILE A 127 -2.69 0.85 4.86
C ILE A 127 -3.73 1.10 5.95
N ASP A 128 -4.18 2.34 6.12
CA ASP A 128 -5.21 2.66 7.11
C ASP A 128 -6.56 2.09 6.69
N TYR A 129 -6.87 2.11 5.39
CA TYR A 129 -8.04 1.44 4.84
C TYR A 129 -8.03 -0.05 5.19
N ALA A 130 -6.92 -0.74 4.95
CA ALA A 130 -6.76 -2.16 5.30
C ALA A 130 -6.91 -2.42 6.81
N ARG A 131 -6.38 -1.53 7.67
CA ARG A 131 -6.52 -1.64 9.14
C ARG A 131 -7.98 -1.51 9.57
N VAL A 132 -8.70 -0.53 9.01
CA VAL A 132 -10.12 -0.31 9.31
C VAL A 132 -10.97 -1.47 8.82
N VAL A 133 -10.72 -1.96 7.60
CA VAL A 133 -11.40 -3.17 7.07
C VAL A 133 -11.16 -4.37 7.98
N LYS A 134 -9.93 -4.59 8.43
CA LYS A 134 -9.61 -5.70 9.35
C LYS A 134 -10.28 -5.54 10.72
N ALA A 135 -10.34 -4.32 11.25
CA ALA A 135 -10.98 -4.04 12.54
C ALA A 135 -12.51 -4.23 12.47
N ILE A 136 -13.16 -3.73 11.41
CA ILE A 136 -14.61 -3.85 11.23
C ILE A 136 -15.01 -5.28 10.84
N GLY A 137 -14.23 -5.97 10.00
CA GLY A 137 -14.49 -7.35 9.59
C GLY A 137 -15.88 -7.51 8.95
N ASN A 138 -16.72 -8.38 9.52
CA ASN A 138 -18.13 -8.56 9.12
C ASN A 138 -19.15 -7.99 10.13
N GLU A 139 -18.70 -7.22 11.12
CA GLU A 139 -19.58 -6.57 12.10
C GLU A 139 -20.44 -5.46 11.46
N MET A 140 -21.73 -5.43 11.78
CA MET A 140 -22.69 -4.43 11.28
C MET A 140 -22.99 -3.36 12.33
N ASP A 141 -22.83 -3.69 13.61
CA ASP A 141 -22.97 -2.73 14.69
C ASP A 141 -21.62 -2.06 14.98
N MET A 142 -21.45 -0.84 14.47
CA MET A 142 -20.21 -0.06 14.65
C MET A 142 -19.88 0.22 16.12
N THR A 143 -20.83 0.07 17.06
CA THR A 143 -20.54 0.25 18.50
C THR A 143 -19.73 -0.90 19.09
N ASN A 144 -19.69 -2.06 18.42
CA ASN A 144 -18.90 -3.22 18.81
C ASN A 144 -17.51 -3.24 18.17
N VAL A 145 -17.18 -2.26 17.32
CA VAL A 145 -15.88 -2.18 16.64
C VAL A 145 -14.97 -1.20 17.36
N GLU A 146 -13.78 -1.67 17.73
CA GLU A 146 -12.74 -0.83 18.33
C GLU A 146 -11.82 -0.29 17.24
N LEU A 147 -11.95 1.01 16.95
CA LEU A 147 -11.13 1.74 15.97
C LEU A 147 -10.07 2.65 16.62
N ASP A 148 -9.99 2.64 17.96
CA ASP A 148 -9.05 3.46 18.70
C ASP A 148 -7.60 3.13 18.35
N GLY A 149 -6.81 4.16 18.04
CA GLY A 149 -5.42 4.01 17.60
C GLY A 149 -5.24 3.58 16.15
N VAL A 150 -6.32 3.30 15.40
CA VAL A 150 -6.26 3.01 13.97
C VAL A 150 -6.33 4.28 13.13
N LEU A 151 -7.20 5.22 13.53
CA LEU A 151 -7.43 6.48 12.84
C LEU A 151 -7.50 7.66 13.83
N PRO A 152 -7.34 8.91 13.36
CA PRO A 152 -7.68 10.08 14.16
C PRO A 152 -9.14 10.07 14.60
N SER A 153 -9.44 10.56 15.81
CA SER A 153 -10.79 10.51 16.40
C SER A 153 -11.88 11.16 15.51
N ALA A 154 -11.53 12.20 14.76
CA ALA A 154 -12.44 12.84 13.81
C ALA A 154 -12.88 11.87 12.70
N THR A 155 -11.95 11.09 12.16
CA THR A 155 -12.25 10.09 11.11
C THR A 155 -13.03 8.92 11.69
N ILE A 156 -12.70 8.45 12.91
CA ILE A 156 -13.45 7.38 13.59
C ILE A 156 -14.93 7.75 13.73
N MET A 157 -15.23 8.98 14.14
CA MET A 157 -16.60 9.45 14.28
C MET A 157 -17.35 9.40 12.93
N VAL A 158 -16.73 9.92 11.86
CA VAL A 158 -17.36 9.92 10.53
C VAL A 158 -17.57 8.50 10.01
N VAL A 159 -16.59 7.61 10.18
CA VAL A 159 -16.69 6.19 9.79
C VAL A 159 -17.80 5.50 10.59
N SER A 160 -17.89 5.71 11.90
CA SER A 160 -18.89 5.06 12.76
C SER A 160 -20.31 5.52 12.41
N VAL A 161 -20.51 6.82 12.20
CA VAL A 161 -21.82 7.38 11.81
C VAL A 161 -22.22 6.87 10.43
N THR A 162 -21.31 6.93 9.46
CA THR A 162 -21.60 6.48 8.08
C THR A 162 -21.84 4.98 8.03
N GLY A 163 -21.06 4.19 8.78
CA GLY A 163 -21.20 2.74 8.88
C GLY A 163 -22.50 2.32 9.56
N SER A 164 -23.02 3.11 10.50
CA SER A 164 -24.33 2.84 11.13
C SER A 164 -25.51 3.09 10.18
N THR A 165 -25.30 3.84 9.09
CA THR A 165 -26.32 4.16 8.08
C THR A 165 -25.99 3.56 6.71
N THR A 166 -24.99 2.68 6.61
CA THR A 166 -24.59 2.07 5.35
C THR A 166 -25.68 1.11 4.85
N ASN A 167 -25.82 1.02 3.53
CA ASN A 167 -26.74 0.08 2.88
C ASN A 167 -26.04 -1.22 2.44
N GLY A 168 -24.78 -1.42 2.83
CA GLY A 168 -24.05 -2.63 2.46
C GLY A 168 -24.50 -3.86 3.26
N GLU A 169 -24.11 -5.02 2.77
CA GLU A 169 -24.48 -6.32 3.32
C GLU A 169 -23.24 -7.09 3.80
N PRO A 170 -23.36 -7.97 4.81
CA PRO A 170 -22.25 -8.81 5.23
C PRO A 170 -21.66 -9.62 4.07
N LEU A 171 -20.33 -9.70 4.00
CA LEU A 171 -19.65 -10.51 2.98
C LEU A 171 -19.86 -12.00 3.25
N SER A 172 -19.77 -12.81 2.19
CA SER A 172 -19.63 -14.26 2.33
C SER A 172 -18.36 -14.60 3.13
N GLU A 173 -18.35 -15.70 3.88
CA GLU A 173 -17.18 -16.11 4.67
C GLU A 173 -15.92 -16.27 3.80
N ASN A 174 -16.09 -16.78 2.57
CA ASN A 174 -15.01 -16.91 1.61
C ASN A 174 -14.46 -15.54 1.16
N ASP A 175 -15.34 -14.59 0.81
CA ASP A 175 -14.91 -13.25 0.41
C ASP A 175 -14.30 -12.46 1.57
N LEU A 176 -14.84 -12.61 2.79
CA LEU A 176 -14.26 -12.02 3.99
C LEU A 176 -12.83 -12.56 4.23
N ASN A 177 -12.65 -13.88 4.20
CA ASN A 177 -11.33 -14.49 4.41
C ASN A 177 -10.31 -14.03 3.36
N LYS A 178 -10.73 -13.94 2.08
CA LYS A 178 -9.88 -13.39 1.01
C LYS A 178 -9.53 -11.91 1.25
N THR A 179 -10.49 -11.11 1.69
CA THR A 179 -10.30 -9.69 1.99
C THR A 179 -9.34 -9.49 3.16
N LEU A 180 -9.53 -10.25 4.25
CA LEU A 180 -8.64 -10.20 5.42
C LEU A 180 -7.23 -10.69 5.10
N ALA A 181 -7.09 -11.75 4.29
CA ALA A 181 -5.79 -12.21 3.82
C ALA A 181 -5.07 -11.14 2.98
N ALA A 182 -5.81 -10.40 2.15
CA ALA A 182 -5.27 -9.25 1.41
C ALA A 182 -4.85 -8.11 2.35
N CYS A 183 -5.61 -7.85 3.44
CA CYS A 183 -5.18 -6.90 4.47
C CYS A 183 -3.86 -7.30 5.13
N GLU A 184 -3.69 -8.57 5.53
CA GLU A 184 -2.39 -9.04 6.08
C GLU A 184 -1.26 -8.84 5.07
N ARG A 185 -1.51 -9.16 3.80
CA ARG A 185 -0.55 -8.98 2.71
C ARG A 185 -0.11 -7.52 2.58
N ALA A 186 -1.04 -6.57 2.69
CA ALA A 186 -0.73 -5.14 2.67
C ALA A 186 0.18 -4.75 3.87
N PHE A 187 -0.07 -5.30 5.06
CA PHE A 187 0.76 -5.03 6.24
C PHE A 187 2.16 -5.63 6.13
N GLU A 188 2.31 -6.82 5.54
CA GLU A 188 3.63 -7.41 5.28
C GLU A 188 4.47 -6.53 4.33
N LEU A 189 3.83 -6.05 3.26
CA LEU A 189 4.46 -5.14 2.30
C LEU A 189 4.87 -3.82 2.97
N ASP A 190 3.98 -3.22 3.75
CA ASP A 190 4.26 -1.99 4.51
C ASP A 190 5.41 -2.21 5.52
N ALA A 191 5.39 -3.30 6.28
CA ALA A 191 6.47 -3.63 7.22
C ALA A 191 7.82 -3.80 6.51
N ALA A 192 7.85 -4.45 5.34
CA ALA A 192 9.06 -4.57 4.54
C ALA A 192 9.54 -3.22 4.01
N LYS A 193 8.63 -2.36 3.53
CA LYS A 193 8.92 -0.98 3.13
C LYS A 193 9.55 -0.19 4.27
N GLN A 194 8.97 -0.25 5.47
CA GLN A 194 9.48 0.44 6.65
C GLN A 194 10.90 -0.04 7.03
N LYS A 195 11.16 -1.35 6.94
CA LYS A 195 12.53 -1.88 7.14
C LYS A 195 13.53 -1.33 6.14
N MET A 196 13.17 -1.29 4.85
CA MET A 196 14.03 -0.72 3.80
C MET A 196 14.28 0.76 4.04
N PHE A 197 13.23 1.52 4.40
CA PHE A 197 13.34 2.94 4.73
C PHE A 197 14.28 3.18 5.91
N ASN A 198 14.12 2.43 7.01
CA ASN A 198 14.99 2.51 8.19
C ASN A 198 16.45 2.21 7.85
N TYR A 199 16.69 1.22 6.98
CA TYR A 199 18.05 0.91 6.50
C TYR A 199 18.66 2.06 5.70
N VAL A 200 17.91 2.62 4.76
CA VAL A 200 18.36 3.77 3.95
C VAL A 200 18.63 4.99 4.83
N ALA A 201 17.71 5.31 5.75
CA ALA A 201 17.86 6.42 6.69
C ALA A 201 19.12 6.28 7.56
N SER A 202 19.37 5.08 8.11
CA SER A 202 20.57 4.79 8.89
C SER A 202 21.86 5.00 8.09
N ARG A 203 21.89 4.58 6.82
CA ARG A 203 23.06 4.77 5.94
C ARG A 203 23.25 6.23 5.50
N MET A 204 22.18 7.00 5.28
CA MET A 204 22.26 8.41 4.92
C MET A 204 22.78 9.28 6.07
N ALA A 205 22.34 8.99 7.31
CA ALA A 205 22.86 9.66 8.52
C ALA A 205 24.38 9.48 8.70
N HIS A 206 24.92 8.32 8.28
CA HIS A 206 26.36 8.04 8.29
C HIS A 206 27.13 8.64 7.09
N THR A 207 26.48 8.85 5.95
CA THR A 207 27.16 9.27 4.70
C THR A 207 27.11 10.78 4.46
N ALA A 208 26.10 11.49 4.99
CA ALA A 208 25.92 12.93 4.82
C ALA A 208 25.30 13.60 6.06
N PRO A 209 26.06 13.79 7.16
CA PRO A 209 25.54 14.30 8.43
C PRO A 209 24.91 15.71 8.30
N ASN A 210 25.41 16.54 7.39
CA ASN A 210 24.88 17.90 7.19
C ASN A 210 23.53 17.93 6.45
N LEU A 211 23.18 16.89 5.67
CA LEU A 211 21.91 16.83 4.95
C LEU A 211 20.78 16.29 5.84
N SER A 212 21.09 15.31 6.71
CA SER A 212 20.14 14.83 7.73
C SER A 212 19.75 15.91 8.75
N ALA A 213 20.66 16.84 9.06
CA ALA A 213 20.37 17.97 9.96
C ALA A 213 19.36 18.98 9.37
N VAL A 214 19.22 19.03 8.04
CA VAL A 214 18.35 19.98 7.35
C VAL A 214 17.00 19.36 6.96
N LEU A 215 16.96 18.05 6.67
CA LEU A 215 15.74 17.37 6.22
C LEU A 215 14.86 16.83 7.36
N GLY A 216 15.37 16.76 8.60
CA GLY A 216 14.64 16.18 9.72
C GLY A 216 14.55 14.66 9.58
N SER A 217 15.03 13.94 10.58
CA SER A 217 14.80 12.50 10.70
C SER A 217 13.47 12.30 11.44
N ASP A 218 12.36 12.56 10.77
CA ASP A 218 11.00 12.27 11.26
C ASP A 218 10.16 11.66 10.14
#